data_AF-A0A2N2BG19-F1
#
_entry.id   AF-A0A2N2BG19-F1
#
_cell.length_a   1.000
_cell.length_b   1.000
_cell.length_c   1.000
_cell.angle_alpha   90.00
_cell.angle_beta   90.00
_cell.angle_gamma   90.00
#
_symmetry.space_group_name_H-M   'P 1'
#
loop_
_entity.id
_entity.type
_entity.pdbx_description
1 polymer ?
#
loop_
_entity_poly.entity_id
_entity_poly.type
_entity_poly.pdbx_seq_one_letter_code
_entity_poly.pdbx_strand_id
1 'polypeptide(L)'
;MPTTNQGFEMIQDIMKLRWIPEILMTISMGHSNYSDILNQVEGLSHTELNRKLALLTEKKAIVKENDHVRSGYVLTDFGSDLEHIFKHFLDIAEKYEPLLAN
;
A
#
# COMPACT_ATOMS: atom_id res chain seq x y z
N MET A 1 -0.75 20.10 -19.48
CA MET A 1 -1.47 19.01 -18.78
C MET A 1 -0.49 17.87 -18.60
N PRO A 2 -0.46 17.20 -17.43
CA PRO A 2 0.37 16.02 -17.24
C PRO A 2 -0.07 14.88 -18.16
N THR A 3 0.87 14.03 -18.57
CA THR A 3 0.61 12.84 -19.41
C THR A 3 0.49 11.57 -18.56
N THR A 4 -0.11 10.52 -19.12
CA THR A 4 -0.17 9.20 -18.47
C THR A 4 1.22 8.66 -18.13
N ASN A 5 2.22 8.88 -19.01
CA ASN A 5 3.60 8.46 -18.73
C ASN A 5 4.19 9.19 -17.52
N GLN A 6 3.95 10.49 -17.38
CA GLN A 6 4.40 11.25 -16.21
C GLN A 6 3.73 10.74 -14.92
N GLY A 7 2.44 10.39 -14.99
CA GLY A 7 1.74 9.75 -13.89
C GLY A 7 2.36 8.40 -13.51
N PHE A 8 2.62 7.54 -14.49
CA PHE A 8 3.28 6.25 -14.27
C PHE A 8 4.68 6.41 -13.66
N GLU A 9 5.49 7.33 -14.19
CA GLU A 9 6.83 7.61 -13.68
C GLU A 9 6.83 8.07 -12.23
N MET A 10 5.80 8.80 -11.81
CA MET A 10 5.65 9.27 -10.43
C MET A 10 5.41 8.11 -9.44
N ILE A 11 4.67 7.08 -9.85
CA ILE A 11 4.21 6.01 -8.96
C ILE A 11 5.02 4.71 -9.08
N GLN A 12 5.72 4.48 -10.21
CA GLN A 12 6.46 3.23 -10.47
C GLN A 12 7.44 2.84 -9.37
N ASP A 13 8.08 3.83 -8.74
CA ASP A 13 9.07 3.60 -7.70
C ASP A 13 8.46 3.07 -6.41
N ILE A 14 7.18 3.36 -6.17
CA ILE A 14 6.42 2.83 -5.04
C ILE A 14 5.84 1.46 -5.40
N MET A 15 5.30 1.31 -6.61
CA MET A 15 4.63 0.08 -7.04
C MET A 15 5.53 -1.15 -7.06
N LYS A 16 6.83 -0.99 -7.35
CA LYS A 16 7.79 -2.11 -7.40
C LYS A 16 8.24 -2.62 -6.02
N LEU A 17 7.85 -1.95 -4.94
CA LEU A 17 8.37 -2.25 -3.60
C LEU A 17 7.54 -3.33 -2.93
N ARG A 18 8.19 -4.45 -2.60
CA ARG A 18 7.60 -5.54 -1.81
C ARG A 18 6.94 -5.00 -0.54
N TRP A 19 5.80 -5.58 -0.20
CA TRP A 19 4.96 -5.28 0.97
C TRP A 19 4.17 -3.98 0.90
N ILE A 20 4.46 -3.07 -0.02
CA ILE A 20 3.69 -1.82 -0.13
C ILE A 20 2.23 -2.09 -0.51
N PRO A 21 1.91 -2.90 -1.55
CA PRO A 21 0.53 -3.21 -1.88
C PRO A 21 -0.22 -3.80 -0.69
N GLU A 22 0.35 -4.80 -0.02
CA GLU A 22 -0.29 -5.52 1.08
C GLU A 22 -0.51 -4.61 2.30
N ILE A 23 0.43 -3.72 2.62
CA ILE A 23 0.28 -2.75 3.71
C ILE A 23 -0.83 -1.75 3.41
N LEU A 24 -0.90 -1.19 2.20
CA LEU A 24 -1.95 -0.22 1.85
C LEU A 24 -3.34 -0.86 1.84
N MET A 25 -3.46 -2.07 1.29
CA MET A 25 -4.70 -2.86 1.34
C MET A 25 -5.12 -3.18 2.78
N THR A 26 -4.16 -3.53 3.64
CA THR A 26 -4.44 -3.81 5.06
C THR A 26 -4.98 -2.57 5.78
N ILE A 27 -4.37 -1.40 5.54
CA ILE A 27 -4.85 -0.13 6.09
C ILE A 27 -6.24 0.23 5.53
N SER A 28 -6.49 0.01 4.24
CA SER A 28 -7.80 0.29 3.62
C SER A 28 -8.93 -0.57 4.21
N MET A 29 -8.60 -1.78 4.68
CA MET A 29 -9.52 -2.67 5.41
C MET A 29 -9.74 -2.27 6.88
N GLY A 30 -9.10 -1.21 7.38
CA GLY A 30 -9.27 -0.69 8.74
C GLY A 30 -8.28 -1.27 9.76
N HIS A 31 -7.37 -2.14 9.35
CA HIS A 31 -6.24 -2.59 10.18
C HIS A 31 -5.16 -1.52 10.18
N SER A 32 -5.36 -0.49 11.01
CA SER A 32 -4.62 0.77 10.92
C SER A 32 -3.50 0.91 11.96
N ASN A 33 -3.49 0.14 13.04
CA ASN A 33 -2.39 0.22 14.01
C ASN A 33 -1.23 -0.70 13.60
N TYR A 34 -0.04 -0.42 14.15
CA TYR A 34 1.19 -1.12 13.79
C TYR A 34 1.10 -2.65 13.99
N SER A 35 0.53 -3.09 15.11
CA SER A 35 0.42 -4.51 15.44
C SER A 35 -0.55 -5.23 14.52
N ASP A 36 -1.68 -4.60 14.19
CA ASP A 36 -2.65 -5.17 13.25
C ASP A 36 -2.03 -5.32 11.86
N ILE A 37 -1.34 -4.29 11.36
CA ILE A 37 -0.68 -4.35 10.05
C ILE A 37 0.34 -5.49 10.02
N LEU A 38 1.18 -5.61 11.05
CA LEU A 38 2.19 -6.66 11.13
C LEU A 38 1.57 -8.06 11.13
N ASN A 39 0.44 -8.24 11.83
CA ASN A 39 -0.22 -9.53 11.95
C ASN A 39 -0.97 -9.95 10.69
N GLN A 40 -1.42 -9.00 9.86
CA GLN A 40 -2.15 -9.28 8.62
C GLN A 40 -1.22 -9.55 7.42
N VAL A 41 -0.02 -8.98 7.40
CA VAL A 41 0.92 -9.16 6.29
C VAL A 41 1.89 -10.30 6.61
N GLU A 42 1.57 -11.51 6.14
CA GLU A 42 2.36 -12.72 6.39
C GLU A 42 3.83 -12.57 5.92
N GLY A 43 4.77 -12.95 6.79
CA GLY A 43 6.21 -12.88 6.50
C GLY A 43 6.82 -11.48 6.58
N LEU A 44 6.04 -10.45 6.93
CA LEU A 44 6.55 -9.12 7.18
C LEU A 44 7.25 -9.05 8.54
N SER A 45 8.51 -8.59 8.56
CA SER A 45 9.24 -8.38 9.81
C SER A 45 8.97 -6.98 10.37
N HIS A 46 9.15 -6.82 11.69
CA HIS A 46 9.11 -5.51 12.35
C HIS A 46 10.00 -4.46 11.68
N THR A 47 11.23 -4.85 11.32
CA THR A 47 12.21 -3.96 10.67
C THR A 47 11.71 -3.51 9.30
N GLU A 48 11.20 -4.43 8.48
CA GLU A 48 10.66 -4.06 7.17
C GLU A 48 9.39 -3.23 7.30
N LEU A 49 8.47 -3.58 8.20
CA LEU A 49 7.26 -2.77 8.44
C LEU A 49 7.62 -1.33 8.83
N ASN A 50 8.56 -1.14 9.76
CA ASN A 50 9.04 0.19 10.15
C ASN A 50 9.57 0.98 8.95
N ARG A 51 10.38 0.34 8.09
CA ARG A 51 10.94 0.97 6.89
C ARG A 51 9.84 1.34 5.89
N LYS A 52 8.83 0.47 5.69
CA LYS A 52 7.73 0.73 4.76
C LYS A 52 6.82 1.84 5.25
N LEU A 53 6.45 1.84 6.52
CA LEU A 53 5.62 2.90 7.10
C LEU A 53 6.32 4.26 7.05
N ALA A 54 7.63 4.30 7.34
CA ALA A 54 8.43 5.51 7.20
C ALA A 54 8.44 6.02 5.75
N LEU A 55 8.70 5.13 4.77
CA LEU A 55 8.68 5.48 3.36
C LEU A 55 7.30 5.97 2.89
N LEU A 56 6.22 5.27 3.25
CA LEU A 56 4.86 5.65 2.86
C LEU A 56 4.45 6.99 3.46
N THR A 57 4.91 7.29 4.68
CA THR A 57 4.70 8.60 5.31
C THR A 57 5.49 9.68 4.58
N GLU A 58 6.76 9.43 4.24
CA GLU A 58 7.61 10.35 3.47
C GLU A 58 7.00 10.67 2.10
N LYS A 59 6.45 9.66 1.43
CA LYS A 59 5.76 9.78 0.14
C LYS A 59 4.34 10.34 0.25
N LYS A 60 3.87 10.66 1.46
CA LYS A 60 2.51 11.16 1.73
C LYS A 60 1.41 10.22 1.24
N ALA A 61 1.68 8.92 1.16
CA ALA A 61 0.67 7.91 0.87
C ALA A 61 -0.14 7.55 2.13
N ILE A 62 0.49 7.67 3.30
CA ILE A 62 -0.19 7.51 4.59
C ILE A 62 0.14 8.67 5.52
N VAL A 63 -0.72 8.90 6.50
CA VAL A 63 -0.47 9.76 7.64
C VAL A 63 -0.68 8.99 8.93
N LYS A 64 0.06 9.36 9.97
CA LYS A 64 -0.16 8.82 11.31
C LYS A 64 -1.14 9.72 12.04
N GLU A 65 -2.32 9.19 12.34
CA GLU A 65 -3.27 9.82 13.23
C GLU A 65 -2.95 9.44 14.67
N ASN A 66 -2.75 10.44 15.52
CA ASN A 66 -2.65 10.28 16.95
C ASN A 66 -3.78 11.11 17.56
N ASP A 67 -4.97 10.53 17.67
CA ASP A 67 -5.99 11.08 18.56
C ASP A 67 -5.89 10.40 19.95
N HIS A 68 -6.51 10.99 20.96
CA HIS A 68 -6.44 10.50 22.35
C HIS A 68 -7.06 9.10 22.56
N VAL A 69 -7.71 8.54 21.55
CA VAL A 69 -8.51 7.31 21.55
C VAL A 69 -7.95 6.25 20.60
N ARG A 70 -7.34 6.65 19.47
CA ARG A 70 -6.78 5.77 18.43
C ARG A 70 -5.49 6.33 17.87
N SER A 71 -4.43 5.55 17.97
CA SER A 71 -3.18 5.76 17.23
C SER A 71 -3.10 4.79 16.06
N GLY A 72 -3.00 5.29 14.84
CA GLY A 72 -2.98 4.44 13.65
C GLY A 72 -2.50 5.17 12.40
N TYR A 73 -2.47 4.44 11.30
CA TYR A 73 -2.12 4.93 9.97
C TYR A 73 -3.40 5.01 9.13
N VAL A 74 -3.55 6.10 8.39
CA VAL A 74 -4.69 6.33 7.49
C VAL A 74 -4.14 6.65 6.11
N LEU A 75 -4.81 6.15 5.07
CA LEU A 75 -4.49 6.48 3.69
C LEU A 75 -4.81 7.96 3.44
N THR A 76 -3.91 8.64 2.74
CA THR A 76 -4.25 9.92 2.10
C THR A 76 -4.99 9.66 0.80
N ASP A 77 -5.51 10.71 0.15
CA ASP A 77 -6.09 10.60 -1.21
C ASP A 77 -5.11 9.91 -2.18
N PHE A 78 -3.82 10.28 -2.12
CA PHE A 78 -2.78 9.64 -2.92
C PHE A 78 -2.55 8.17 -2.55
N GLY A 79 -2.60 7.82 -1.27
CA GLY A 79 -2.51 6.42 -0.82
C GLY A 79 -3.69 5.58 -1.29
N SER A 80 -4.90 6.14 -1.25
CA SER A 80 -6.12 5.50 -1.76
C SER A 80 -6.07 5.30 -3.28
N ASP A 81 -5.54 6.26 -4.03
CA ASP A 81 -5.32 6.08 -5.48
C ASP A 81 -4.35 4.93 -5.77
N LEU A 82 -3.26 4.81 -5.00
CA LEU A 82 -2.32 3.69 -5.13
C LEU A 82 -2.94 2.34 -4.78
N GLU A 83 -3.70 2.28 -3.70
CA GLU A 83 -4.43 1.06 -3.27
C GLU A 83 -5.37 0.57 -4.38
N HIS A 84 -6.12 1.48 -5.02
CA HIS A 84 -7.03 1.14 -6.10
C HIS A 84 -6.29 0.57 -7.31
N ILE A 85 -5.10 1.11 -7.64
CA ILE A 85 -4.25 0.57 -8.70
C ILE A 85 -3.80 -0.86 -8.35
N PHE A 86 -3.37 -1.11 -7.11
CA PHE A 86 -2.95 -2.45 -6.68
C PHE A 86 -4.09 -3.45 -6.70
N LYS A 87 -5.29 -3.05 -6.31
CA LYS A 87 -6.48 -3.88 -6.45
C LYS A 87 -6.73 -4.28 -7.90
N HIS A 88 -6.60 -3.35 -8.84
CA HIS A 88 -6.71 -3.68 -10.26
C HIS A 88 -5.62 -4.63 -10.75
N PHE A 89 -4.39 -4.54 -10.25
CA PHE A 89 -3.36 -5.53 -10.57
C PHE A 89 -3.72 -6.92 -10.06
N LEU A 90 -4.28 -7.02 -8.85
CA LEU A 90 -4.77 -8.29 -8.31
C LEU A 90 -5.92 -8.86 -9.16
N ASP A 91 -6.92 -8.03 -9.50
CA ASP A 91 -8.04 -8.43 -10.36
C ASP A 91 -7.55 -8.97 -11.72
N ILE A 92 -6.52 -8.34 -12.29
CA ILE A 92 -5.88 -8.78 -13.54
C ILE A 92 -5.16 -10.11 -13.33
N ALA A 93 -4.37 -10.24 -12.27
CA ALA A 93 -3.63 -11.47 -11.97
C ALA A 93 -4.61 -12.65 -11.80
N GLU A 94 -5.63 -12.51 -10.97
CA GLU A 94 -6.65 -13.54 -10.75
C GLU A 94 -7.37 -13.95 -12.04
N LYS A 95 -7.63 -12.99 -12.92
CA LYS A 95 -8.34 -13.25 -14.17
C LYS A 95 -7.47 -13.93 -15.24
N TYR A 96 -6.20 -13.57 -15.35
CA TYR A 96 -5.35 -13.95 -16.49
C TYR A 96 -4.20 -14.89 -16.15
N GLU A 97 -3.73 -14.96 -14.89
CA GLU A 97 -2.69 -15.91 -14.49
C GLU A 97 -3.02 -17.37 -14.88
N PRO A 98 -4.25 -17.89 -14.69
CA PRO A 98 -4.59 -19.25 -15.11
C PRO A 98 -4.53 -19.46 -16.63
N LEU A 99 -4.68 -18.39 -17.43
CA LEU A 99 -4.63 -18.46 -18.89
C LEU A 99 -3.19 -18.45 -19.42
N LEU A 100 -2.24 -17.93 -18.64
CA LEU A 100 -0.82 -17.80 -18.98
C LEU A 100 0.03 -18.95 -18.42
N ALA A 101 -0.51 -19.77 -17.54
CA ALA A 101 0.17 -20.92 -16.94
C ALA A 101 0.22 -22.18 -17.85
N ASN A 102 -0.21 -22.06 -19.11
CA ASN A 102 -0.21 -23.14 -20.12
C ASN A 102 0.88 -22.95 -21.18
#